data_AF-A0A7W1B583-F1
#
_entry.id   AF-A0A7W1B583-F1
#
_cell.length_a   1.000
_cell.length_b   1.000
_cell.length_c   1.000
_cell.angle_alpha   90.00
_cell.angle_beta   90.00
_cell.angle_gamma   90.00
#
_symmetry.space_group_name_H-M   'P 1'
#
loop_
_entity.id
_entity.type
_entity.pdbx_description
1 polymer ?
#
loop_
_entity_poly.entity_id
_entity_poly.type
_entity_poly.pdbx_seq_one_letter_code
_entity_poly.pdbx_strand_id
1 'polypeptide(L)'
;MSSFSARARAGLAFVIVTAVATASGTPALAQPKGPTPAPAKTTCEFFEVSATTTKDAKEMTLDPDLKPLEKKLKKKPFSSWNTFKTLSHGTKVLARNMSEALPLKSGKASTMLVEVVGKSKVRLEVQADDPAGKRWVNTKVEIDAADFVVWVRETPNDTGYLLALTCR
;
A
#
# COMPACT_ATOMS: atom_id res chain seq x y z
N MET A 1 -20.45 42.39 9.42
CA MET A 1 -21.18 41.24 10.00
C MET A 1 -20.22 40.06 9.99
N SER A 2 -19.17 40.03 10.81
CA SER A 2 -19.12 39.90 12.28
C SER A 2 -19.53 38.51 12.75
N SER A 3 -18.55 37.61 12.93
CA SER A 3 -18.55 36.64 14.03
C SER A 3 -17.17 36.01 14.19
N PHE A 4 -16.39 36.59 15.10
CA PHE A 4 -15.24 35.95 15.75
C PHE A 4 -15.77 35.11 16.91
N SER A 5 -15.36 33.85 17.01
CA SER A 5 -15.60 33.02 18.20
C SER A 5 -14.27 32.57 18.78
N ALA A 6 -13.74 33.37 19.70
CA ALA A 6 -12.61 33.01 20.55
C ALA A 6 -13.08 32.11 21.69
N ARG A 7 -12.45 30.95 21.88
CA ARG A 7 -12.56 30.15 23.10
C ARG A 7 -11.22 30.11 23.81
N ALA A 8 -11.13 30.91 24.87
CA ALA A 8 -10.17 30.78 25.95
C ALA A 8 -10.57 29.61 26.87
N ARG A 9 -9.57 28.93 27.44
CA ARG A 9 -9.58 28.25 28.77
C ARG A 9 -8.16 27.73 29.00
N ALA A 10 -7.40 28.42 29.85
CA ALA A 10 -7.32 28.19 31.30
C ALA A 10 -6.30 27.09 31.61
N GLY A 11 -5.10 27.53 32.00
CA GLY A 11 -4.00 26.69 32.42
C GLY A 11 -4.29 26.00 33.73
N LEU A 12 -3.82 24.76 33.84
CA LEU A 12 -3.74 24.01 35.08
C LEU A 12 -2.27 23.83 35.44
N ALA A 13 -1.86 24.41 36.56
CA ALA A 13 -0.54 24.21 37.16
C ALA A 13 -0.47 22.81 37.76
N PHE A 14 0.53 22.02 37.35
CA PHE A 14 0.84 20.73 37.96
C PHE A 14 1.89 20.92 39.06
N VAL A 15 1.52 20.54 40.27
CA VAL A 15 2.39 20.45 41.45
C VAL A 15 3.31 19.24 41.29
N ILE A 16 4.63 19.47 41.34
CA ILE A 16 5.66 18.43 41.28
C ILE A 16 5.88 17.90 42.70
N VAL A 17 5.52 16.63 42.95
CA VAL A 17 5.87 15.91 44.17
C VAL A 17 7.13 15.10 43.89
N THR A 18 8.25 15.52 44.49
CA THR A 18 9.54 14.85 44.40
C THR A 18 9.59 13.70 45.42
N ALA A 19 9.42 12.47 44.94
CA ALA A 19 9.64 11.27 45.76
C ALA A 19 11.09 10.78 45.54
N VAL A 20 11.91 10.87 46.59
CA VAL A 20 13.26 10.29 46.64
C VAL A 20 13.13 8.79 46.93
N ALA A 21 13.42 7.95 45.95
CA ALA A 21 13.53 6.51 46.11
C ALA A 21 15.00 6.09 46.05
N THR A 22 15.54 5.66 47.20
CA THR A 22 16.83 4.98 47.32
C THR A 22 16.72 3.57 46.72
N ALA A 23 17.33 3.36 45.56
CA ALA A 23 17.43 2.05 44.93
C ALA A 23 18.84 1.46 45.13
N SER A 24 18.94 0.44 45.99
CA SER A 24 20.08 -0.47 46.09
C SER A 24 20.16 -1.32 44.81
N GLY A 25 21.02 -0.91 43.88
CA GLY A 25 21.23 -1.59 42.60
C GLY A 25 22.14 -2.80 42.73
N THR A 26 21.58 -4.00 42.55
CA THR A 26 22.32 -5.20 42.16
C THR A 26 22.88 -5.01 40.74
N PRO A 27 24.15 -5.35 40.47
CA PRO A 27 24.71 -5.27 39.12
C PRO A 27 24.04 -6.34 38.25
N ALA A 28 23.07 -5.91 37.44
CA ALA A 28 22.50 -6.73 36.38
C ALA A 28 23.58 -6.93 35.30
N LEU A 29 24.11 -8.15 35.23
CA LEU A 29 24.97 -8.60 34.14
C LEU A 29 24.20 -8.42 32.82
N ALA A 30 24.62 -7.41 32.05
CA ALA A 30 24.10 -7.13 30.72
C ALA A 30 24.28 -8.37 29.85
N GLN A 31 23.18 -9.04 29.51
CA GLN A 31 23.22 -10.14 28.55
C GLN A 31 23.66 -9.58 27.18
N PRO A 32 24.58 -10.25 26.48
CA PRO A 32 25.00 -9.83 25.15
C PRO A 32 23.77 -9.81 24.24
N LYS A 33 23.47 -8.62 23.73
CA LYS A 33 22.41 -8.37 22.75
C LYS A 33 22.77 -9.21 21.52
N GLY A 34 22.07 -10.34 21.33
CA GLY A 34 22.27 -11.20 20.17
C GLY A 34 22.13 -10.41 18.86
N PRO A 35 22.68 -10.91 17.75
CA PRO A 35 22.62 -10.23 16.46
C PRO A 35 21.16 -9.92 16.10
N THR A 36 20.84 -8.63 16.00
CA THR A 36 19.55 -8.16 15.52
C THR A 36 19.31 -8.78 14.13
N PRO A 37 18.23 -9.56 13.93
CA PRO A 37 17.93 -10.12 12.61
C PRO A 37 17.89 -9.01 11.56
N ALA A 38 18.56 -9.20 10.44
CA ALA A 38 18.53 -8.26 9.33
C ALA A 38 17.06 -7.94 8.97
N PRO A 39 16.72 -6.68 8.68
CA PRO A 39 15.34 -6.32 8.35
C PRO A 39 14.92 -7.11 7.11
N ALA A 40 13.83 -7.87 7.23
CA ALA A 40 13.24 -8.59 6.12
C ALA A 40 12.90 -7.59 5.00
N LYS A 41 13.48 -7.81 3.82
CA LYS A 41 13.22 -7.03 2.61
C LYS A 41 12.53 -7.93 1.59
N THR A 42 11.57 -7.40 0.87
CA THR A 42 10.90 -8.08 -0.25
C THR A 42 10.91 -7.17 -1.47
N THR A 43 11.00 -7.75 -2.67
CA THR A 43 10.89 -6.97 -3.90
C THR A 43 9.47 -7.10 -4.41
N CYS A 44 8.76 -5.98 -4.46
CA CYS A 44 7.42 -5.91 -5.00
C CYS A 44 7.42 -5.29 -6.38
N GLU A 45 6.58 -5.81 -7.25
CA GLU A 45 6.34 -5.35 -8.60
C GLU A 45 4.91 -4.84 -8.70
N PHE A 46 4.72 -3.68 -9.31
CA PHE A 46 3.42 -3.06 -9.46
C PHE A 46 3.14 -2.73 -10.93
N PHE A 47 1.87 -2.83 -11.31
CA PHE A 47 1.37 -2.42 -12.62
C PHE A 47 0.19 -1.49 -12.40
N GLU A 48 0.22 -0.36 -13.07
CA GLU A 48 -0.92 0.52 -13.22
C GLU A 48 -1.49 0.33 -14.63
N VAL A 49 -2.77 0.03 -14.72
CA VAL A 49 -3.40 -0.35 -15.98
C VAL A 49 -4.66 0.48 -16.20
N SER A 50 -4.80 1.04 -17.39
CA SER A 50 -6.08 1.56 -17.86
C SER A 50 -6.85 0.45 -18.55
N ALA A 51 -8.06 0.20 -18.10
CA ALA A 51 -9.03 -0.67 -18.75
C ALA A 51 -10.10 0.17 -19.45
N THR A 52 -10.47 -0.20 -20.66
CA THR A 52 -11.53 0.49 -21.41
C THR A 52 -12.39 -0.51 -22.18
N THR A 53 -13.63 -0.12 -22.46
CA THR A 53 -14.53 -0.88 -23.32
C THR A 53 -14.61 -0.22 -24.70
N THR A 54 -14.02 -0.89 -25.70
CA THR A 54 -14.05 -0.44 -27.10
C THR A 54 -15.09 -1.25 -27.86
N LYS A 55 -16.08 -0.60 -28.49
CA LYS A 55 -17.18 -1.29 -29.19
C LYS A 55 -16.72 -2.21 -30.33
N ASP A 56 -15.58 -1.88 -30.94
CA ASP A 56 -15.05 -2.58 -32.11
C ASP A 56 -14.11 -3.74 -31.76
N ALA A 57 -13.70 -3.87 -30.50
CA ALA A 57 -12.79 -4.93 -30.08
C ALA A 57 -13.56 -6.23 -29.79
N LYS A 58 -13.55 -7.12 -30.79
CA LYS A 58 -14.10 -8.48 -30.71
C LYS A 58 -13.30 -9.40 -29.78
N GLU A 59 -12.02 -9.07 -29.55
CA GLU A 59 -11.10 -9.81 -28.69
C GLU A 59 -10.46 -8.89 -27.64
N MET A 60 -10.06 -9.48 -26.51
CA MET A 60 -9.37 -8.77 -25.44
C MET A 60 -7.99 -8.30 -25.93
N THR A 61 -7.80 -6.99 -26.02
CA THR A 61 -6.52 -6.35 -26.32
C THR A 61 -5.74 -6.17 -25.02
N LEU A 62 -4.61 -6.86 -24.91
CA LEU A 62 -3.77 -6.88 -23.72
C LEU A 62 -2.34 -6.43 -24.08
N ASP A 63 -1.81 -5.48 -23.32
CA ASP A 63 -0.41 -5.08 -23.39
C ASP A 63 0.53 -6.28 -23.07
N PRO A 64 1.65 -6.49 -23.80
CA PRO A 64 2.58 -7.58 -23.56
C PRO A 64 3.06 -7.72 -22.11
N ASP A 65 3.20 -6.61 -21.38
CA ASP A 65 3.65 -6.61 -19.98
C ASP A 65 2.60 -7.17 -19.02
N LEU A 66 1.34 -7.20 -19.43
CA LEU A 66 0.21 -7.69 -18.62
C LEU A 66 -0.10 -9.17 -18.87
N LYS A 67 0.67 -9.86 -19.71
CA LYS A 67 0.55 -11.32 -19.91
C LYS A 67 0.48 -12.13 -18.61
N PRO A 68 1.26 -11.82 -17.54
CA PRO A 68 1.13 -12.54 -16.27
C PRO A 68 -0.25 -12.38 -15.61
N LEU A 69 -0.93 -11.26 -15.88
CA LEU A 69 -2.23 -10.90 -15.32
C LEU A 69 -3.41 -11.37 -16.18
N GLU A 70 -3.17 -11.85 -17.41
CA GLU A 70 -4.21 -12.23 -18.38
C GLU A 70 -5.27 -13.17 -17.76
N LYS A 71 -4.85 -14.16 -16.98
CA LYS A 71 -5.75 -15.11 -16.31
C LYS A 71 -6.65 -14.44 -15.28
N LYS A 72 -6.21 -13.36 -14.64
CA LYS A 72 -7.01 -12.57 -13.68
C LYS A 72 -7.92 -11.59 -14.41
N LEU A 73 -7.41 -10.94 -15.47
CA LEU A 73 -8.16 -9.96 -16.26
C LEU A 73 -9.31 -10.59 -17.06
N LYS A 74 -9.23 -11.89 -17.39
CA LYS A 74 -10.34 -12.65 -17.99
C LYS A 74 -11.47 -13.00 -17.01
N LYS A 75 -11.27 -12.84 -15.71
CA LYS A 75 -12.29 -13.15 -14.69
C LYS A 75 -13.13 -11.91 -14.37
N LYS A 76 -14.36 -12.13 -13.88
CA LYS A 76 -15.17 -11.04 -13.32
C LYS A 76 -14.47 -10.44 -12.07
N PRO A 77 -14.58 -9.12 -11.81
CA PRO A 77 -15.33 -8.13 -12.57
C PRO A 77 -14.63 -7.61 -13.84
N PHE A 78 -13.37 -7.97 -14.08
CA PHE A 78 -12.54 -7.41 -15.15
C PHE A 78 -13.01 -7.74 -16.57
N SER A 79 -13.77 -8.81 -16.74
CA SER A 79 -14.33 -9.21 -18.03
C SER A 79 -15.32 -8.22 -18.65
N SER A 80 -15.70 -7.13 -17.95
CA SER A 80 -16.51 -6.04 -18.50
C SER A 80 -15.72 -5.14 -19.47
N TRP A 81 -14.40 -5.13 -19.37
CA TRP A 81 -13.49 -4.40 -20.25
C TRP A 81 -12.82 -5.33 -21.25
N ASN A 82 -12.48 -4.79 -22.43
CA ASN A 82 -11.84 -5.55 -23.50
C ASN A 82 -10.51 -4.97 -23.96
N THR A 83 -10.08 -3.81 -23.43
CA THR A 83 -8.77 -3.24 -23.70
C THR A 83 -8.06 -2.92 -22.40
N PHE A 84 -6.85 -3.44 -22.21
CA PHE A 84 -6.01 -3.19 -21.03
C PHE A 84 -4.64 -2.72 -21.49
N LYS A 85 -4.27 -1.52 -21.06
CA LYS A 85 -3.02 -0.87 -21.41
C LYS A 85 -2.23 -0.51 -20.17
N THR A 86 -0.94 -0.79 -20.17
CA THR A 86 -0.05 -0.41 -19.07
C THR A 86 0.19 1.09 -19.10
N LEU A 87 -0.07 1.76 -17.97
CA LEU A 87 0.19 3.19 -17.77
C LEU A 87 1.55 3.40 -17.09
N SER A 88 1.82 2.60 -16.06
CA SER A 88 3.10 2.55 -15.38
C SER A 88 3.39 1.13 -14.88
N HIS A 89 4.67 0.84 -14.76
CA HIS A 89 5.18 -0.42 -14.25
C HIS A 89 6.50 -0.16 -13.53
N GLY A 90 6.76 -0.91 -12.47
CA GLY A 90 8.04 -0.83 -11.80
C GLY A 90 8.19 -1.82 -10.66
N THR A 91 9.38 -1.81 -10.09
CA THR A 91 9.73 -2.62 -8.93
C THR A 91 10.20 -1.74 -7.79
N LYS A 92 9.88 -2.14 -6.56
CA LYS A 92 10.28 -1.46 -5.32
C LYS A 92 10.69 -2.50 -4.30
N VAL A 93 11.79 -2.23 -3.62
CA VAL A 93 12.22 -3.03 -2.47
C VAL A 93 11.54 -2.46 -1.24
N LEU A 94 10.68 -3.25 -0.61
CA LEU A 94 10.00 -2.85 0.61
C LEU A 94 10.78 -3.37 1.81
N ALA A 95 11.10 -2.46 2.74
CA ALA A 95 11.58 -2.81 4.07
C ALA A 95 10.41 -2.85 5.05
N ARG A 96 10.50 -3.72 6.05
CA ARG A 96 9.45 -3.87 7.06
C ARG A 96 9.17 -2.54 7.78
N ASN A 97 7.89 -2.21 7.92
CA ASN A 97 7.37 -0.98 8.51
C ASN A 97 7.88 0.32 7.86
N MET A 98 8.34 0.25 6.60
CA MET A 98 8.69 1.41 5.80
C MET A 98 7.71 1.55 4.65
N SER A 99 7.07 2.72 4.57
CA SER A 99 6.17 3.05 3.48
C SER A 99 6.97 3.54 2.28
N GLU A 100 6.78 2.90 1.14
CA GLU A 100 7.40 3.26 -0.13
C GLU A 100 6.36 3.82 -1.09
N ALA A 101 6.72 4.90 -1.79
CA ALA A 101 5.88 5.47 -2.83
C ALA A 101 5.98 4.64 -4.12
N LEU A 102 4.83 4.30 -4.69
CA LEU A 102 4.73 3.69 -6.00
C LEU A 102 4.53 4.81 -7.03
N PRO A 103 5.47 5.00 -7.97
CA PRO A 103 5.35 6.05 -8.99
C PRO A 103 4.27 5.66 -10.00
N LEU A 104 3.04 6.11 -9.74
CA LEU A 104 1.92 5.98 -10.65
C LEU A 104 1.89 7.16 -11.62
N LYS A 105 1.39 6.91 -12.83
CA LYS A 105 1.13 7.93 -13.86
C LYS A 105 -0.17 8.67 -13.60
N SER A 106 -1.19 7.99 -13.08
CA SER A 106 -2.52 8.56 -12.78
C SER A 106 -2.86 8.41 -11.30
N GLY A 107 -2.33 9.31 -10.48
CA GLY A 107 -2.64 9.39 -9.05
C GLY A 107 -1.41 9.18 -8.18
N LYS A 108 -1.63 8.68 -6.96
CA LYS A 108 -0.55 8.38 -6.00
C LYS A 108 -0.84 7.04 -5.34
N ALA A 109 0.17 6.21 -5.16
CA ALA A 109 0.05 5.05 -4.29
C ALA A 109 1.27 4.90 -3.40
N SER A 110 1.06 4.28 -2.26
CA SER A 110 2.11 3.86 -1.35
C SER A 110 1.81 2.45 -0.86
N THR A 111 2.88 1.71 -0.59
CA THR A 111 2.80 0.37 -0.03
C THR A 111 3.79 0.22 1.11
N MET A 112 3.42 -0.56 2.12
CA MET A 112 4.25 -0.83 3.28
C MET A 112 4.23 -2.31 3.59
N LEU A 113 5.41 -2.91 3.77
CA LEU A 113 5.52 -4.27 4.28
C LEU A 113 5.23 -4.27 5.79
N VAL A 114 4.12 -4.87 6.20
CA VAL A 114 3.75 -5.00 7.63
C VAL A 114 4.55 -6.15 8.26
N GLU A 115 4.49 -7.32 7.64
CA GLU A 115 5.18 -8.52 8.09
C GLU A 115 5.30 -9.58 6.99
N VAL A 116 6.22 -10.51 7.18
CA VAL A 116 6.34 -11.72 6.35
C VAL A 116 5.63 -12.85 7.10
N VAL A 117 4.53 -13.34 6.55
CA VAL A 117 3.68 -14.38 7.13
C VAL A 117 4.16 -15.73 6.60
N GLY A 118 5.08 -16.38 7.31
CA GLY A 118 5.65 -17.66 6.89
C GLY A 118 6.70 -17.51 5.78
N LYS A 119 6.86 -18.54 4.93
CA LYS A 119 7.98 -18.61 3.97
C LYS A 119 7.73 -17.84 2.66
N SER A 120 6.47 -17.63 2.30
CA SER A 120 6.10 -17.13 0.97
C SER A 120 4.88 -16.21 0.98
N LYS A 121 4.38 -15.80 2.15
CA LYS A 121 3.29 -14.81 2.22
C LYS A 121 3.82 -13.54 2.84
N VAL A 122 3.38 -12.41 2.32
CA VAL A 122 3.67 -11.09 2.88
C VAL A 122 2.37 -10.38 3.18
N ARG A 123 2.30 -9.71 4.32
CA ARG A 123 1.19 -8.83 4.66
C ARG A 123 1.62 -7.40 4.33
N LEU A 124 0.90 -6.79 3.40
CA LEU A 124 1.15 -5.44 2.91
C LEU A 124 0.00 -4.52 3.31
N GLU A 125 0.33 -3.28 3.60
CA GLU A 125 -0.64 -2.19 3.64
C GLU A 125 -0.50 -1.39 2.34
N VAL A 126 -1.59 -1.24 1.60
CA VAL A 126 -1.62 -0.53 0.32
C VAL A 126 -2.59 0.63 0.42
N GLN A 127 -2.12 1.81 0.03
CA GLN A 127 -2.93 3.02 -0.07
C GLN A 127 -2.80 3.58 -1.50
N ALA A 128 -3.93 3.96 -2.10
CA ALA A 128 -3.95 4.60 -3.40
C ALA A 128 -5.00 5.71 -3.44
N ASP A 129 -4.57 6.85 -3.95
CA ASP A 129 -5.34 8.06 -4.13
C ASP A 129 -5.43 8.34 -5.64
N ASP A 130 -6.58 8.83 -6.07
CA ASP A 130 -6.79 9.19 -7.48
C ASP A 130 -6.11 10.53 -7.83
N PRO A 131 -6.13 10.97 -9.11
CA PRO A 131 -5.60 12.28 -9.50
C PRO A 131 -6.28 13.47 -8.80
N ALA A 132 -7.50 13.30 -8.29
CA ALA A 132 -8.22 14.30 -7.51
C ALA A 132 -7.89 14.26 -6.00
N GLY A 133 -7.01 13.34 -5.57
CA GLY A 133 -6.63 13.15 -4.17
C GLY A 133 -7.63 12.35 -3.33
N LYS A 134 -8.66 11.74 -3.95
CA LYS A 134 -9.61 10.87 -3.26
C LYS A 134 -9.02 9.47 -3.12
N ARG A 135 -8.96 8.99 -1.86
CA ARG A 135 -8.54 7.63 -1.53
C ARG A 135 -9.54 6.60 -2.05
N TRP A 136 -9.04 5.64 -2.82
CA TRP A 136 -9.84 4.53 -3.36
C TRP A 136 -9.29 3.15 -2.99
N VAL A 137 -8.03 3.07 -2.54
CA VAL A 137 -7.49 1.90 -1.85
C VAL A 137 -6.96 2.32 -0.48
N ASN A 138 -7.37 1.59 0.55
CA ASN A 138 -6.76 1.62 1.87
C ASN A 138 -7.01 0.27 2.54
N THR A 139 -6.12 -0.68 2.36
CA THR A 139 -6.34 -2.03 2.87
C THR A 139 -5.05 -2.72 3.27
N LYS A 140 -5.18 -3.66 4.20
CA LYS A 140 -4.13 -4.62 4.54
C LYS A 140 -4.46 -5.94 3.87
N VAL A 141 -3.54 -6.43 3.05
CA VAL A 141 -3.74 -7.66 2.28
C VAL A 141 -2.58 -8.62 2.50
N GLU A 142 -2.89 -9.91 2.54
CA GLU A 142 -1.88 -10.96 2.47
C GLU A 142 -1.72 -11.39 1.02
N ILE A 143 -0.49 -11.34 0.52
CA ILE A 143 -0.13 -11.71 -0.84
C ILE A 143 0.78 -12.94 -0.76
N ASP A 144 0.37 -14.01 -1.45
CA ASP A 144 1.25 -15.14 -1.73
C ASP A 144 2.32 -14.72 -2.75
N ALA A 145 3.55 -15.19 -2.57
CA ALA A 145 4.66 -14.87 -3.46
C ALA A 145 4.30 -15.27 -4.90
N ALA A 146 4.53 -14.33 -5.83
CA ALA A 146 4.15 -14.44 -7.24
C ALA A 146 2.64 -14.48 -7.54
N ASP A 147 1.74 -14.28 -6.56
CA ASP A 147 0.35 -13.96 -6.85
C ASP A 147 0.14 -12.45 -6.95
N PHE A 148 -0.75 -12.05 -7.86
CA PHE A 148 -1.06 -10.64 -8.10
C PHE A 148 -2.35 -10.24 -7.40
N VAL A 149 -2.30 -9.33 -6.45
CA VAL A 149 -3.51 -8.67 -5.97
C VAL A 149 -3.82 -7.51 -6.90
N VAL A 150 -5.08 -7.42 -7.34
CA VAL A 150 -5.54 -6.39 -8.28
C VAL A 150 -6.68 -5.62 -7.64
N TRP A 151 -6.51 -4.32 -7.48
CA TRP A 151 -7.58 -3.39 -7.11
C TRP A 151 -8.12 -2.71 -8.34
N VAL A 152 -9.42 -2.46 -8.35
CA VAL A 152 -10.11 -1.82 -9.47
C VAL A 152 -10.88 -0.61 -8.99
N ARG A 153 -10.84 0.43 -9.82
CA ARG A 153 -11.69 1.60 -9.71
C ARG A 153 -12.34 1.84 -11.05
N GLU A 154 -13.67 1.83 -11.06
CA GLU A 154 -14.41 2.28 -12.22
C GLU A 154 -14.36 3.80 -12.30
N THR A 155 -14.14 4.31 -13.51
CA THR A 155 -14.20 5.72 -13.84
C THR A 155 -15.32 5.99 -14.83
N PRO A 156 -15.77 7.25 -14.97
CA PRO A 156 -16.80 7.59 -15.95
C PRO A 156 -16.44 7.13 -17.36
N ASN A 157 -17.45 6.93 -18.21
CA ASN A 157 -17.31 6.52 -19.62
C ASN A 157 -16.79 5.08 -19.84
N ASP A 158 -17.24 4.12 -19.03
CA ASP A 158 -16.88 2.70 -19.17
C ASP A 158 -15.35 2.45 -19.16
N THR A 159 -14.64 3.30 -18.44
CA THR A 159 -13.21 3.18 -18.21
C THR A 159 -12.95 2.68 -16.80
N GLY A 160 -11.84 1.99 -16.60
CA GLY A 160 -11.41 1.49 -15.31
C GLY A 160 -9.93 1.76 -15.11
N TYR A 161 -9.54 2.01 -13.87
CA TYR A 161 -8.15 2.04 -13.44
C TYR A 161 -7.89 0.86 -12.53
N LEU A 162 -6.82 0.13 -12.82
CA LEU A 162 -6.41 -1.02 -12.05
C LEU A 162 -5.02 -0.78 -11.49
N LEU A 163 -4.82 -1.21 -10.25
CA LEU A 163 -3.52 -1.32 -9.62
C LEU A 163 -3.29 -2.79 -9.30
N ALA A 164 -2.31 -3.41 -9.95
CA ALA A 164 -1.87 -4.76 -9.62
C ALA A 164 -0.55 -4.70 -8.85
N LEU A 165 -0.42 -5.55 -7.84
CA LEU A 165 0.77 -5.65 -7.00
C LEU A 165 1.08 -7.13 -6.74
N THR A 166 2.35 -7.49 -6.85
CA THR A 166 2.89 -8.79 -6.41
C THR A 166 4.21 -8.57 -5.67
N CYS A 167 4.61 -9.53 -4.85
CA CYS A 167 5.89 -9.49 -4.15
C CYS A 167 6.58 -10.85 -4.18
N ARG A 168 7.92 -10.81 -4.08
CA ARG A 168 8.81 -11.96 -4.02
C ARG A 168 9.99 -11.74 -3.08
#